data_AF-A0A6P1AC30-F1
#
_entry.id   AF-A0A6P1AC30-F1
#
_cell.length_a   1.000
_cell.length_b   1.000
_cell.length_c   1.000
_cell.angle_alpha   90.00
_cell.angle_beta   90.00
_cell.angle_gamma   90.00
#
_symmetry.space_group_name_H-M   'P 1'
#
loop_
_entity.id
_entity.type
_entity.pdbx_description
1 polymer ?
#
loop_
_entity_poly.entity_id
_entity_poly.type
_entity_poly.pdbx_seq_one_letter_code
_entity_poly.pdbx_strand_id
1 'polypeptide(L)'
;MTQPFILSPRYRLDDRSPWLEAIDPSRNYWIAVNGDRDLQVAIPGLTVSSLSEWKQTIRQFRSLQPAKKMQIERIATKMIIHCISSNCYAIEAEVATAKVWHLFDRETLESLLMTAHPDWQPSPKDLDFGREMLADSFAQPAFA
;
A
#
# COMPACT_ATOMS: atom_id res chain seq x y z
N MET A 1 -14.91 19.45 17.20
CA MET A 1 -15.55 18.72 16.08
C MET A 1 -14.73 17.47 15.85
N THR A 2 -15.30 16.28 16.07
CA THR A 2 -14.65 14.99 15.81
C THR A 2 -14.71 14.73 14.31
N GLN A 3 -13.56 14.74 13.62
CA GLN A 3 -13.50 14.32 12.22
C GLN A 3 -13.96 12.85 12.12
N PRO A 4 -14.86 12.51 11.18
CA PRO A 4 -15.25 11.13 10.98
C PRO A 4 -14.04 10.32 10.52
N PHE A 5 -13.84 9.18 11.16
CA PHE A 5 -12.77 8.26 10.81
C PHE A 5 -13.31 7.26 9.80
N ILE A 6 -12.89 7.40 8.55
CA ILE A 6 -13.39 6.58 7.45
C ILE A 6 -12.59 5.28 7.40
N LEU A 7 -13.27 4.17 7.71
CA LEU A 7 -12.73 2.82 7.58
C LEU A 7 -13.08 2.27 6.20
N SER A 8 -12.06 1.95 5.41
CA SER A 8 -12.22 1.14 4.20
C SER A 8 -12.47 -0.33 4.59
N PRO A 9 -13.19 -1.12 3.77
CA PRO A 9 -13.34 -2.54 4.01
C PRO A 9 -11.97 -3.21 4.05
N ARG A 10 -11.90 -4.29 4.81
CA ARG A 10 -10.66 -5.03 5.01
C ARG A 10 -10.34 -5.82 3.75
N TYR A 11 -9.31 -5.37 3.04
CA TYR A 11 -8.79 -5.98 1.83
C TYR A 11 -8.20 -7.36 2.12
N ARG A 12 -8.61 -8.34 1.32
CA ARG A 12 -8.11 -9.72 1.36
C ARG A 12 -7.71 -10.22 -0.02
N LEU A 13 -6.78 -11.16 -0.08
CA LEU A 13 -6.39 -11.80 -1.35
C LEU A 13 -7.52 -12.64 -1.96
N ASP A 14 -8.43 -13.18 -1.13
CA ASP A 14 -9.57 -13.99 -1.55
C ASP A 14 -10.85 -13.16 -1.80
N ASP A 15 -10.75 -11.83 -1.79
CA ASP A 15 -11.90 -10.97 -2.06
C ASP A 15 -12.46 -11.19 -3.46
N ARG A 16 -13.79 -11.28 -3.52
CA ARG A 16 -14.52 -11.42 -4.80
C ARG A 16 -14.45 -10.16 -5.66
N SER A 17 -14.13 -9.02 -5.05
CA SER A 17 -13.95 -7.75 -5.75
C SER A 17 -12.46 -7.43 -5.85
N PRO A 18 -11.90 -7.26 -7.06
CA PRO A 18 -10.50 -6.88 -7.22
C PRO A 18 -10.32 -5.45 -6.69
N TRP A 19 -9.58 -5.31 -5.60
CA TRP A 19 -9.23 -4.03 -5.02
C TRP A 19 -7.79 -3.61 -5.37
N LEU A 20 -6.90 -4.58 -5.63
CA LEU A 20 -5.53 -4.33 -6.06
C LEU A 20 -5.50 -4.26 -7.58
N GLU A 21 -5.23 -3.07 -8.12
CA GLU A 21 -5.22 -2.84 -9.56
C GLU A 21 -3.85 -3.17 -10.18
N ALA A 22 -2.78 -2.70 -9.52
CA ALA A 22 -1.39 -2.92 -9.94
C ALA A 22 -0.38 -2.68 -8.81
N ILE A 23 0.85 -3.17 -9.01
CA ILE A 23 2.02 -2.80 -8.21
C ILE A 23 3.08 -2.21 -9.14
N ASP A 24 3.26 -0.88 -9.08
CA ASP A 24 4.11 -0.19 -10.05
C ASP A 24 5.63 -0.45 -9.83
N PRO A 25 6.51 -0.07 -10.78
CA PRO A 25 7.95 -0.23 -10.64
C PRO A 25 8.56 0.46 -9.42
N SER A 26 7.92 1.54 -8.96
CA SER A 26 8.29 2.27 -7.74
C SER A 26 7.71 1.65 -6.48
N ARG A 27 7.11 0.45 -6.56
CA ARG A 27 6.50 -0.28 -5.44
C ARG A 27 5.36 0.48 -4.77
N ASN A 28 4.59 1.27 -5.51
CA ASN A 28 3.30 1.71 -5.00
C ASN A 28 2.24 0.64 -5.27
N TYR A 29 1.39 0.40 -4.28
CA TYR A 29 0.22 -0.46 -4.39
C TYR A 29 -0.95 0.39 -4.82
N TRP A 30 -1.45 0.17 -6.02
CA TRP A 30 -2.59 0.90 -6.57
C TRP A 30 -3.89 0.20 -6.20
N ILE A 31 -4.73 0.91 -5.46
CA ILE A 31 -5.88 0.34 -4.76
C ILE A 31 -7.15 1.05 -5.20
N ALA A 32 -8.13 0.29 -5.67
CA ALA A 32 -9.52 0.75 -5.80
C ALA A 32 -10.15 0.85 -4.41
N VAL A 33 -10.45 2.05 -3.94
CA VAL A 33 -10.98 2.29 -2.60
C VAL A 33 -12.37 1.68 -2.51
N ASN A 34 -12.60 0.79 -1.56
CA ASN A 34 -13.85 0.03 -1.44
C ASN A 34 -14.25 -0.77 -2.71
N GLY A 35 -13.29 -1.06 -3.60
CA GLY A 35 -13.56 -1.68 -4.91
C GLY A 35 -14.09 -0.72 -5.98
N ASP A 36 -14.15 0.58 -5.69
CA ASP A 36 -14.50 1.61 -6.66
C ASP A 36 -13.29 1.94 -7.54
N ARG A 37 -13.39 1.63 -8.84
CA ARG A 37 -12.31 1.85 -9.81
C ARG A 37 -12.17 3.30 -10.24
N ASP A 38 -13.19 4.12 -10.03
CA ASP A 38 -13.11 5.56 -10.29
C ASP A 38 -12.40 6.29 -9.13
N LEU A 39 -12.23 5.61 -7.99
CA LEU A 39 -11.53 6.11 -6.81
C LEU A 39 -10.30 5.25 -6.49
N GLN A 40 -9.18 5.56 -7.16
CA GLN A 40 -7.92 4.87 -6.98
C GLN A 40 -6.94 5.67 -6.11
N VAL A 41 -6.18 4.97 -5.28
CA VAL A 41 -5.12 5.56 -4.45
C VAL A 41 -3.83 4.74 -4.53
N ALA A 42 -2.69 5.43 -4.55
CA ALA A 42 -1.38 4.82 -4.41
C ALA A 42 -0.99 4.76 -2.93
N ILE A 43 -0.87 3.55 -2.38
CA ILE A 43 -0.23 3.34 -1.08
C ILE A 43 1.26 3.08 -1.29
N PRO A 44 2.16 3.82 -0.63
CA PRO A 44 3.59 3.56 -0.74
C PRO A 44 3.94 2.19 -0.16
N GLY A 45 4.42 1.26 -0.99
CA GLY A 45 4.90 -0.05 -0.53
C GLY A 45 6.31 -0.03 0.01
N LEU A 46 6.81 -1.22 0.36
CA LEU A 46 8.17 -1.41 0.87
C LEU A 46 9.21 -1.30 -0.25
N THR A 47 10.24 -0.48 -0.01
CA THR A 47 11.46 -0.43 -0.82
C THR A 47 12.65 -0.80 0.05
N VAL A 48 13.56 -1.61 -0.49
CA VAL A 48 14.74 -2.11 0.22
C VAL A 48 15.95 -2.03 -0.69
N SER A 49 17.10 -1.75 -0.12
CA SER A 49 18.40 -1.67 -0.81
C SER A 49 19.13 -3.02 -0.81
N SER A 50 18.69 -4.00 0.00
CA SER A 50 19.32 -5.32 0.07
C SER A 50 18.37 -6.44 0.50
N LEU A 51 18.73 -7.68 0.17
CA LEU A 51 18.01 -8.87 0.65
C LEU A 51 18.01 -8.98 2.18
N SER A 52 19.08 -8.54 2.84
CA SER A 52 19.19 -8.57 4.31
C SER A 52 18.18 -7.61 4.96
N GLU A 53 18.07 -6.39 4.43
CA GLU A 53 17.09 -5.39 4.85
C GLU A 53 15.67 -5.89 4.63
N TRP A 54 15.39 -6.52 3.49
CA TRP A 54 14.11 -7.17 3.22
C TRP A 54 13.78 -8.23 4.26
N LYS A 55 14.68 -9.19 4.52
CA LYS A 55 14.48 -10.25 5.52
C LYS A 55 14.23 -9.66 6.92
N GLN A 56 14.97 -8.63 7.30
CA GLN A 56 14.81 -7.96 8.58
C GLN A 56 13.44 -7.29 8.69
N THR A 57 13.02 -6.59 7.64
CA THR A 57 11.73 -5.90 7.58
C THR A 57 10.56 -6.89 7.67
N ILE A 58 10.61 -7.98 6.92
CA ILE A 58 9.57 -9.04 7.00
C ILE A 58 9.53 -9.67 8.40
N ARG A 59 10.69 -9.91 9.03
CA ARG A 59 10.75 -10.42 10.42
C ARG A 59 10.13 -9.44 11.42
N GLN A 60 10.39 -8.14 11.26
CA GLN A 60 9.80 -7.09 12.10
C GLN A 60 8.28 -7.02 11.92
N PHE A 61 7.79 -7.09 10.68
CA PHE A 61 6.35 -7.15 10.41
C PHE A 61 5.71 -8.38 11.08
N ARG A 62 6.32 -9.57 10.92
CA ARG A 62 5.80 -10.82 11.49
C ARG A 62 5.76 -10.83 13.02
N SER A 63 6.62 -10.05 13.68
CA SER A 63 6.69 -9.92 15.14
C SER A 63 5.87 -8.74 15.70
N LEU A 64 5.23 -7.95 14.83
CA LEU A 64 4.48 -6.76 15.21
C LEU A 64 3.25 -7.13 16.08
N GLN A 65 3.26 -6.67 17.32
CA GLN A 65 2.22 -6.95 18.30
C GLN A 65 1.01 -6.02 18.15
N PRO A 66 -0.20 -6.44 18.59
CA PRO A 66 -1.36 -5.55 18.66
C PRO A 66 -1.08 -4.23 19.37
N ALA A 67 -1.72 -3.15 18.90
CA ALA A 67 -1.53 -1.77 19.31
C ALA A 67 -0.10 -1.21 19.09
N LYS A 68 0.78 -1.92 18.38
CA LYS A 68 2.09 -1.41 17.94
C LYS A 68 2.04 -0.97 16.48
N LYS A 69 3.06 -0.19 16.10
CA LYS A 69 3.25 0.29 14.74
C LYS A 69 4.66 0.02 14.25
N MET A 70 4.79 -0.11 12.95
CA MET A 70 6.04 -0.19 12.22
C MET A 70 6.09 0.95 11.21
N GLN A 71 7.25 1.58 11.06
CA GLN A 71 7.46 2.63 10.07
C GLN A 71 8.38 2.11 8.97
N ILE A 72 8.01 2.41 7.73
CA ILE A 72 8.79 2.10 6.53
C ILE A 72 9.16 3.44 5.90
N GLU A 73 10.45 3.69 5.79
CA GLU A 73 11.01 4.89 5.15
C GLU A 73 11.18 4.66 3.66
N ARG A 74 10.87 5.70 2.89
CA ARG A 74 11.18 5.80 1.46
C ARG A 74 11.89 7.13 1.22
N ILE A 75 12.51 7.29 0.06
CA ILE A 75 13.30 8.50 -0.27
C ILE A 75 12.49 9.80 -0.09
N ALA A 76 11.20 9.80 -0.45
CA ALA A 76 10.35 11.00 -0.41
C ALA A 76 9.13 10.86 0.51
N THR A 77 8.85 9.66 1.04
CA THR A 77 7.62 9.37 1.78
C THR A 77 7.90 8.43 2.93
N LYS A 78 6.95 8.32 3.85
CA LYS A 78 6.95 7.31 4.91
C LYS A 78 5.60 6.61 4.92
N MET A 79 5.61 5.32 5.20
CA MET A 79 4.40 4.55 5.46
C MET A 79 4.44 4.06 6.91
N ILE A 80 3.30 4.13 7.59
CA ILE A 80 3.14 3.56 8.94
C ILE A 80 2.13 2.41 8.85
N ILE A 81 2.58 1.23 9.23
CA ILE A 81 1.74 0.05 9.41
C ILE A 81 1.33 -0.01 10.88
N HIS A 82 0.03 0.05 11.15
CA HIS A 82 -0.55 -0.12 12.48
C HIS A 82 -1.06 -1.54 12.64
N CYS A 83 -0.63 -2.27 13.67
CA CYS A 83 -1.24 -3.53 14.06
C CYS A 83 -2.39 -3.23 15.03
N ILE A 84 -3.62 -3.26 14.53
CA ILE A 84 -4.82 -2.91 15.33
C ILE A 84 -5.15 -4.05 16.29
N SER A 85 -5.16 -5.27 15.75
CA SER A 85 -5.39 -6.50 16.50
C SER A 85 -4.69 -7.67 15.82
N SER A 86 -4.78 -8.86 16.41
CA SER A 86 -4.38 -10.08 15.71
C SER A 86 -5.07 -10.14 14.34
N ASN A 87 -4.27 -10.32 13.28
CA ASN A 87 -4.74 -10.40 11.90
C ASN A 87 -5.49 -9.15 11.38
N CYS A 88 -5.27 -7.95 11.94
CA CYS A 88 -5.87 -6.72 11.44
C CYS A 88 -4.83 -5.59 11.45
N TYR A 89 -4.46 -5.14 10.26
CA TYR A 89 -3.46 -4.10 10.06
C TYR A 89 -4.07 -2.92 9.33
N ALA A 90 -3.58 -1.72 9.60
CA ALA A 90 -4.03 -0.50 8.94
C ALA A 90 -2.86 0.29 8.37
N ILE A 91 -3.07 0.89 7.21
CA ILE A 91 -2.20 1.91 6.63
C ILE A 91 -3.03 3.18 6.43
N GLU A 92 -2.53 4.30 6.95
CA GLU A 92 -3.14 5.62 6.75
C GLU A 92 -2.80 6.14 5.35
N ALA A 93 -3.81 6.64 4.64
CA ALA A 93 -3.67 7.33 3.37
C ALA A 93 -4.61 8.54 3.33
N GLU A 94 -4.44 9.38 2.31
CA GLU A 94 -5.34 10.49 2.00
C GLU A 94 -6.06 10.19 0.69
N VAL A 95 -7.39 10.18 0.73
CA VAL A 95 -8.24 9.91 -0.44
C VAL A 95 -9.19 11.10 -0.57
N ALA A 96 -9.13 11.81 -1.69
CA ALA A 96 -9.96 13.00 -1.94
C ALA A 96 -9.99 13.99 -0.76
N THR A 97 -8.82 14.31 -0.18
CA THR A 97 -8.61 15.18 1.00
C THR A 97 -9.08 14.63 2.35
N ALA A 98 -9.62 13.40 2.38
CA ALA A 98 -10.01 12.73 3.60
C ALA A 98 -8.93 11.74 4.07
N LYS A 99 -8.66 11.73 5.37
CA LYS A 99 -7.83 10.69 5.99
C LYS A 99 -8.61 9.37 6.04
N VAL A 100 -8.03 8.35 5.44
CA VAL A 100 -8.62 7.02 5.31
C VAL A 100 -7.66 5.97 5.86
N TRP A 101 -8.20 4.96 6.53
CA TRP A 101 -7.44 3.79 6.96
C TRP A 101 -7.80 2.59 6.09
N HIS A 102 -6.81 2.13 5.34
CA HIS A 102 -6.89 0.91 4.54
C HIS A 102 -6.58 -0.28 5.43
N LEU A 103 -7.55 -1.16 5.60
CA LEU A 103 -7.44 -2.31 6.48
C LEU A 103 -7.02 -3.54 5.69
N PHE A 104 -6.10 -4.33 6.23
CA PHE A 104 -5.59 -5.55 5.64
C PHE A 104 -5.59 -6.68 6.66
N ASP A 105 -5.78 -7.90 6.20
CA ASP A 105 -5.35 -9.05 6.97
C ASP A 105 -3.83 -9.25 6.90
N ARG A 106 -3.32 -10.17 7.74
CA ARG A 106 -1.89 -10.47 7.79
C ARG A 106 -1.37 -10.97 6.46
N GLU A 107 -2.05 -11.95 5.86
CA GLU A 107 -1.62 -12.62 4.65
C GLU A 107 -1.53 -11.66 3.46
N THR A 108 -2.51 -10.78 3.35
CA THR A 108 -2.62 -9.77 2.31
C THR A 108 -1.50 -8.75 2.43
N LEU A 109 -1.34 -8.14 3.62
CA LEU A 109 -0.29 -7.16 3.82
C LEU A 109 1.10 -7.78 3.71
N GLU A 110 1.29 -9.01 4.21
CA GLU A 110 2.54 -9.73 4.04
C GLU A 110 2.85 -9.95 2.56
N SER A 111 1.88 -10.41 1.77
CA SER A 111 2.05 -10.65 0.34
C SER A 111 2.41 -9.37 -0.43
N LEU A 112 1.81 -8.23 -0.06
CA LEU A 112 2.23 -6.93 -0.59
C LEU A 112 3.69 -6.61 -0.23
N LEU A 113 4.10 -6.79 1.03
CA LEU A 113 5.49 -6.55 1.46
C LEU A 113 6.49 -7.51 0.79
N MET A 114 6.08 -8.73 0.44
CA MET A 114 6.93 -9.69 -0.27
C MET A 114 7.33 -9.21 -1.67
N THR A 115 6.56 -8.32 -2.30
CA THR A 115 6.91 -7.72 -3.61
C THR A 115 8.14 -6.81 -3.56
N ALA A 116 8.61 -6.45 -2.36
CA ALA A 116 9.88 -5.75 -2.19
C ALA A 116 11.11 -6.67 -2.34
N HIS A 117 10.93 -7.98 -2.54
CA HIS A 117 12.04 -8.88 -2.79
C HIS A 117 12.85 -8.43 -4.04
N PRO A 118 14.20 -8.46 -4.01
CA PRO A 118 15.01 -8.00 -5.14
C PRO A 118 14.71 -8.71 -6.47
N ASP A 119 14.37 -10.00 -6.41
CA ASP A 119 14.04 -10.79 -7.60
C ASP A 119 12.58 -10.63 -8.07
N TRP A 120 11.73 -9.91 -7.33
CA TRP A 120 10.36 -9.65 -7.76
C TRP A 120 10.35 -8.68 -8.93
N GLN A 121 9.67 -9.06 -10.00
CA GLN A 121 9.49 -8.25 -11.19
C GLN A 121 7.99 -7.93 -11.35
N PRO A 122 7.64 -6.67 -11.65
CA PRO A 122 6.26 -6.33 -12.02
C PRO A 122 5.83 -7.13 -13.24
N SER A 123 4.55 -7.50 -13.29
CA SER A 123 3.99 -8.11 -14.50
C SER A 123 3.93 -7.08 -15.65
N PRO A 124 3.81 -7.51 -16.92
CA PRO A 124 3.60 -6.56 -18.03
C PRO A 124 2.40 -5.63 -17.80
N LYS A 125 1.31 -6.14 -17.23
CA LYS A 125 0.13 -5.34 -16.85
C LYS A 125 0.49 -4.24 -15.84
N ASP A 126 1.29 -4.57 -14.83
CA ASP A 126 1.72 -3.60 -13.82
C ASP A 126 2.62 -2.51 -14.41
N LEU A 127 3.48 -2.88 -15.36
CA LEU A 127 4.33 -1.92 -16.08
C LEU A 127 3.51 -0.95 -16.91
N ASP A 128 2.52 -1.46 -17.66
CA ASP A 128 1.66 -0.64 -18.50
C ASP A 128 0.79 0.28 -17.65
N PHE A 129 0.19 -0.22 -16.57
CA PHE A 129 -0.53 0.61 -15.60
C PHE A 129 0.34 1.72 -15.02
N GLY A 130 1.58 1.40 -14.60
CA GLY A 130 2.51 2.39 -14.09
C GLY A 130 2.86 3.47 -15.13
N ARG A 131 2.96 3.12 -16.41
CA ARG A 131 3.19 4.08 -17.51
C ARG A 131 1.99 4.99 -17.72
N GLU A 132 0.77 4.45 -17.70
CA GLU A 132 -0.47 5.22 -17.81
C GLU A 132 -0.57 6.25 -16.68
N MET A 133 -0.40 5.82 -15.42
CA MET A 133 -0.44 6.74 -14.27
C MET A 133 0.64 7.82 -14.31
N LEU A 134 1.84 7.49 -14.78
CA LEU A 134 2.89 8.48 -14.99
C LEU A 134 2.50 9.49 -16.08
N ALA A 135 1.97 9.02 -17.21
CA ALA A 135 1.52 9.88 -18.29
C ALA A 135 0.41 10.84 -17.83
N ASP A 136 -0.55 10.34 -17.05
CA ASP A 136 -1.62 11.15 -16.47
C ASP A 136 -1.09 12.21 -15.51
N SER A 137 -0.11 11.86 -14.67
CA SER A 137 0.57 12.80 -13.76
C SER A 137 1.28 13.94 -14.50
N PHE A 138 1.93 13.65 -15.64
CA PHE A 138 2.55 14.68 -16.48
C PHE A 138 1.55 15.53 -17.26
N ALA A 139 0.35 15.00 -17.53
CA ALA A 139 -0.73 15.75 -18.19
C ALA A 139 -1.44 16.73 -17.23
N GLN A 140 -1.28 16.54 -15.90
CA GLN A 140 -1.81 17.48 -14.93
C GLN A 140 -1.00 18.79 -14.92
N PRO A 141 -1.65 19.96 -14.92
CA PRO A 141 -0.96 21.23 -14.81
C PRO A 141 -0.23 21.28 -13.46
N ALA A 142 1.07 21.57 -13.50
CA ALA A 142 1.85 21.83 -12.30
C ALA A 142 1.29 23.10 -11.64
N PHE A 143 0.53 22.95 -10.56
CA PHE A 143 0.19 24.09 -9.72
C PHE A 143 1.44 24.48 -8.92
N ALA A 144 1.92 25.70 -9.18
CA ALA A 144 3.04 26.35 -8.51
C ALA A 144 2.63 26.95 -7.15
#